data_AF-A0A1Q4BZI1-F1
#
_entry.id   AF-A0A1Q4BZI1-F1
#
_cell.length_a   1.000
_cell.length_b   1.000
_cell.length_c   1.000
_cell.angle_alpha   90.00
_cell.angle_beta   90.00
_cell.angle_gamma   90.00
#
_symmetry.space_group_name_H-M   'P 1'
#
loop_
_entity.id
_entity.type
_entity.pdbx_description
1 polymer ?
#
loop_
_entity_poly.entity_id
_entity_poly.type
_entity_poly.pdbx_seq_one_letter_code
_entity_poly.pdbx_strand_id
1 'polypeptide(L)'
;MLTKTFPFLDARNITPDFAARLQMLADDCAKLAHDDAFVTDRLTTAPVLDLYVPLVTPIGLHLVGQVTGHPRLGSRTIVTSQLWFADPGGMWVRTLSRFYALGRPGDDHDRILTSAMMTFDERDDDDGWPENGD
;
A
#
# COMPACT_ATOMS: atom_id res chain seq x y z
N MET A 1 22.99 -6.46 -10.79
CA MET A 1 23.24 -6.42 -9.33
C MET A 1 21.89 -6.23 -8.66
N LEU A 2 21.49 -7.13 -7.77
CA LEU A 2 20.11 -7.22 -7.26
C LEU A 2 19.56 -5.91 -6.70
N THR A 3 20.36 -5.17 -5.93
CA THR A 3 19.99 -3.87 -5.33
C THR A 3 19.89 -2.72 -6.34
N LYS A 4 20.36 -2.87 -7.58
CA LYS A 4 20.13 -1.88 -8.65
C LYS A 4 18.72 -2.01 -9.25
N THR A 5 18.27 -3.25 -9.44
CA THR A 5 16.92 -3.56 -9.93
C THR A 5 15.87 -3.41 -8.83
N PHE A 6 16.25 -3.66 -7.57
CA PHE A 6 15.38 -3.57 -6.41
C PHE A 6 16.00 -2.69 -5.32
N PRO A 7 15.93 -1.35 -5.44
CA PRO A 7 16.59 -0.42 -4.51
C PRO A 7 16.11 -0.54 -3.06
N PHE A 8 14.90 -1.05 -2.84
CA PHE A 8 14.36 -1.31 -1.49
C PHE A 8 15.13 -2.41 -0.72
N LEU A 9 15.92 -3.24 -1.41
CA LEU A 9 16.79 -4.25 -0.79
C LEU A 9 18.15 -3.67 -0.36
N ASP A 10 18.48 -2.44 -0.75
CA ASP A 10 19.75 -1.84 -0.40
C ASP A 10 19.77 -1.45 1.09
N ALA A 11 20.62 -2.10 1.87
CA ALA A 11 20.75 -1.84 3.31
C ALA A 11 21.12 -0.37 3.63
N ARG A 12 21.70 0.36 2.67
CA ARG A 12 22.00 1.80 2.83
C ARG A 12 20.75 2.67 2.88
N ASN A 13 19.62 2.16 2.39
CA ASN A 13 18.32 2.84 2.46
C ASN A 13 17.57 2.57 3.79
N ILE A 14 18.14 1.76 4.69
CA ILE A 14 17.57 1.53 6.02
C ILE A 14 17.82 2.78 6.87
N THR A 15 16.74 3.51 7.16
CA THR A 15 16.77 4.70 8.01
C THR A 15 16.28 4.37 9.43
N PRO A 16 16.64 5.19 10.45
CA PRO A 16 16.11 5.03 11.80
C PRO A 16 14.57 5.08 11.86
N ASP A 17 13.95 5.93 11.04
CA ASP A 17 12.48 6.04 10.95
C ASP A 17 11.85 4.77 10.34
N PHE A 18 12.49 4.15 9.35
CA PHE A 18 12.06 2.86 8.81
C PHE A 18 12.15 1.75 9.86
N ALA A 19 13.27 1.67 10.58
CA ALA A 19 13.46 0.70 11.66
C ALA A 19 12.43 0.89 12.80
N ALA A 20 12.14 2.14 13.19
CA ALA A 20 11.14 2.45 14.20
C ALA A 20 9.74 1.97 13.77
N ARG A 21 9.36 2.15 12.50
CA ARG A 21 8.07 1.67 11.98
C ARG A 21 7.98 0.14 11.97
N LEU A 22 9.07 -0.56 11.67
CA LEU A 22 9.13 -2.02 11.77
C LEU A 22 8.95 -2.48 13.22
N GLN A 23 9.57 -1.81 14.19
CA GLN A 23 9.37 -2.12 15.60
C GLN A 23 7.91 -1.89 16.02
N MET A 24 7.30 -0.77 15.63
CA MET A 24 5.88 -0.51 15.89
C MET A 24 4.97 -1.58 15.28
N LEU A 25 5.29 -2.05 14.07
CA LEU A 25 4.54 -3.15 13.43
C LEU A 25 4.67 -4.46 14.22
N ALA A 26 5.87 -4.78 14.71
CA ALA A 26 6.09 -5.96 15.55
C ALA A 26 5.34 -5.87 16.88
N ASP A 27 5.33 -4.69 17.51
CA ASP A 27 4.59 -4.45 18.75
C ASP A 27 3.07 -4.56 18.53
N ASP A 28 2.56 -4.04 17.41
CA ASP A 28 1.15 -4.18 17.03
C ASP A 28 0.80 -5.66 16.79
N CYS A 29 1.68 -6.43 16.14
CA CYS A 29 1.51 -7.88 15.92
C CYS A 29 1.38 -8.65 17.25
N ALA A 30 2.24 -8.33 18.22
CA ALA A 30 2.19 -8.96 19.54
C ALA A 30 0.88 -8.66 20.28
N LYS A 31 0.33 -7.44 20.12
CA LYS A 31 -0.95 -7.04 20.73
C LYS A 31 -2.15 -7.69 20.06
N LEU A 32 -2.14 -7.73 18.72
CA LEU A 32 -3.20 -8.38 17.93
C LEU A 32 -3.43 -9.84 18.33
N ALA A 33 -2.39 -10.56 18.74
CA ALA A 33 -2.52 -11.94 19.17
C ALA A 33 -3.24 -12.13 20.51
N HIS A 34 -3.48 -11.06 21.29
CA HIS A 34 -3.95 -11.15 22.67
C HIS A 34 -5.11 -10.20 23.02
N ASP A 35 -5.42 -9.21 22.19
CA ASP A 35 -6.41 -8.17 22.52
C ASP A 35 -7.10 -7.58 21.27
N ASP A 36 -8.38 -7.89 21.09
CA ASP A 36 -9.21 -7.32 20.01
C ASP A 36 -9.60 -5.85 20.28
N ALA A 37 -9.64 -5.42 21.53
CA ALA A 37 -9.97 -4.02 21.88
C ALA A 37 -8.88 -3.06 21.40
N PHE A 38 -7.64 -3.52 21.34
CA PHE A 38 -6.52 -2.77 20.75
C PHE A 38 -6.82 -2.31 19.31
N VAL A 39 -7.39 -3.19 18.47
CA VAL A 39 -7.74 -2.83 17.10
C VAL A 39 -8.83 -1.78 17.09
N THR A 40 -9.87 -1.97 17.91
CA THR A 40 -10.99 -1.03 17.99
C THR A 40 -10.51 0.37 18.32
N ASP A 41 -9.61 0.53 19.29
CA ASP A 41 -8.97 1.81 19.62
C ASP A 41 -8.23 2.41 18.41
N ARG A 42 -7.42 1.61 17.72
CA ARG A 42 -6.70 2.07 16.53
C ARG A 42 -7.61 2.54 15.40
N LEU A 43 -8.76 1.90 15.21
CA LEU A 43 -9.70 2.26 14.15
C LEU A 43 -10.41 3.60 14.39
N THR A 44 -10.52 4.07 15.63
CA THR A 44 -11.15 5.37 15.94
C THR A 44 -10.47 6.56 15.27
N THR A 45 -9.16 6.44 15.00
CA THR A 45 -8.34 7.48 14.37
C THR A 45 -7.79 7.06 13.01
N ALA A 46 -8.14 5.85 12.55
CA ALA A 46 -7.65 5.32 11.28
C ALA A 46 -8.31 6.05 10.11
N PRO A 47 -7.53 6.37 9.05
CA PRO A 47 -8.11 6.79 7.78
C PRO A 47 -9.01 5.70 7.21
N VAL A 48 -10.11 6.09 6.58
CA VAL A 48 -11.00 5.15 5.86
C VAL A 48 -10.49 5.02 4.43
N LEU A 49 -10.35 3.79 3.95
CA LEU A 49 -10.04 3.47 2.56
C LEU A 49 -11.26 2.83 1.89
N ASP A 50 -11.89 3.58 0.99
CA ASP A 50 -13.10 3.19 0.26
C ASP A 50 -12.77 2.88 -1.21
N LEU A 51 -13.65 2.14 -1.88
CA LEU A 51 -13.50 1.68 -3.27
C LEU A 51 -12.13 1.04 -3.52
N TYR A 52 -11.70 0.19 -2.59
CA TYR A 52 -10.34 -0.34 -2.62
C TYR A 52 -10.23 -1.61 -3.47
N VAL A 53 -9.09 -1.76 -4.15
CA VAL A 53 -8.74 -2.96 -4.94
C VAL A 53 -7.31 -3.43 -4.64
N PRO A 54 -7.05 -4.74 -4.65
CA PRO A 54 -5.72 -5.29 -4.39
C PRO A 54 -4.76 -5.05 -5.57
N LEU A 55 -3.54 -4.63 -5.25
CA LEU A 55 -2.41 -4.44 -6.18
C LEU A 55 -1.22 -5.27 -5.70
N VAL A 56 -0.82 -6.29 -6.48
CA VAL A 56 0.34 -7.15 -6.15
C VAL A 56 1.56 -6.66 -6.91
N THR A 57 2.59 -6.22 -6.19
CA THR A 57 3.86 -5.74 -6.73
C THR A 57 5.01 -6.68 -6.34
N PRO A 58 6.22 -6.53 -6.90
CA PRO A 58 7.41 -7.25 -6.43
C PRO A 58 7.74 -7.05 -4.93
N ILE A 59 7.27 -5.95 -4.31
CA ILE A 59 7.48 -5.67 -2.89
C ILE A 59 6.35 -6.20 -1.99
N GLY A 60 5.24 -6.70 -2.56
CA GLY A 60 4.15 -7.32 -1.82
C GLY A 60 2.76 -6.87 -2.25
N LEU A 61 1.76 -7.13 -1.40
CA LEU A 61 0.37 -6.76 -1.61
C LEU A 61 0.09 -5.34 -1.10
N HIS A 62 -0.62 -4.53 -1.88
CA HIS A 62 -1.05 -3.18 -1.59
C HIS A 62 -2.54 -3.03 -1.86
N LEU A 63 -3.13 -1.92 -1.43
CA LEU A 63 -4.45 -1.48 -1.89
C LEU A 63 -4.34 -0.16 -2.65
N VAL A 64 -5.09 -0.06 -3.73
CA VAL A 64 -5.41 1.21 -4.39
C VAL A 64 -6.84 1.57 -3.99
N GLY A 65 -7.09 2.81 -3.58
CA GLY A 65 -8.44 3.23 -3.19
C GLY A 65 -8.52 4.69 -2.79
N GLN A 66 -9.73 5.14 -2.48
CA GLN A 66 -10.00 6.51 -2.02
C GLN A 66 -9.83 6.59 -0.50
N VAL A 67 -8.81 7.31 -0.05
CA VAL A 67 -8.63 7.57 1.38
C VAL A 67 -9.42 8.80 1.80
N THR A 68 -9.97 8.79 3.00
CA THR A 68 -10.50 9.97 3.72
C THR A 68 -9.92 10.03 5.13
N GLY A 69 -9.79 11.24 5.68
CA GLY A 69 -9.23 11.44 7.03
C GLY A 69 -7.73 11.17 7.14
N HIS A 70 -6.98 11.12 6.03
CA HIS A 70 -5.55 10.86 6.09
C HIS A 70 -4.79 12.08 6.63
N PRO A 71 -4.03 11.97 7.73
CA PRO A 71 -3.46 13.12 8.45
C PRO A 71 -2.44 13.93 7.65
N ARG A 72 -1.87 13.35 6.59
CA ARG A 72 -0.92 14.03 5.69
C ARG A 72 -1.44 14.30 4.29
N LEU A 73 -2.44 13.54 3.84
CA LEU A 73 -2.85 13.52 2.43
C LEU A 73 -4.28 14.03 2.23
N GLY A 74 -5.03 14.24 3.32
CA GLY A 74 -6.45 14.59 3.24
C GLY A 74 -7.26 13.47 2.61
N SER A 75 -8.13 13.83 1.66
CA SER A 75 -8.95 12.89 0.91
C SER A 75 -8.49 12.82 -0.54
N ARG A 76 -8.09 11.63 -1.02
CA ARG A 76 -7.63 11.41 -2.40
C ARG A 76 -7.52 9.91 -2.71
N THR A 77 -7.38 9.57 -3.98
CA THR A 77 -6.92 8.22 -4.36
C THR A 77 -5.46 8.04 -3.99
N ILE A 78 -5.14 6.91 -3.35
CA ILE A 78 -3.78 6.53 -2.95
C ILE A 78 -3.49 5.08 -3.32
N VAL A 79 -2.21 4.76 -3.44
CA VAL A 79 -1.69 3.39 -3.29
C VAL A 79 -1.13 3.30 -1.87
N THR A 80 -1.56 2.33 -1.09
CA THR A 80 -1.01 2.12 0.26
C THR A 80 0.43 1.62 0.18
N SER A 81 1.19 1.72 1.26
CA SER A 81 2.37 0.84 1.42
C SER A 81 1.92 -0.61 1.56
N GLN A 82 2.87 -1.55 1.53
CA GLN A 82 2.62 -2.98 1.67
C GLN A 82 1.71 -3.28 2.89
N LEU A 83 0.75 -4.17 2.67
CA LEU A 83 -0.10 -4.75 3.70
C LEU A 83 0.65 -5.82 4.48
N TRP A 84 0.43 -5.86 5.79
CA TRP A 84 1.04 -6.82 6.70
C TRP A 84 0.00 -7.68 7.41
N PHE A 85 -1.09 -7.07 7.88
CA PHE A 85 -2.20 -7.77 8.53
C PHE A 85 -3.53 -7.29 7.96
N ALA A 86 -4.53 -8.16 8.00
CA ALA A 86 -5.89 -7.86 7.57
C ALA A 86 -6.89 -8.58 8.45
N ASP A 87 -8.04 -7.96 8.63
CA ASP A 87 -9.19 -8.56 9.30
C ASP A 87 -9.82 -9.65 8.42
N PRO A 88 -10.09 -10.87 8.94
CA PRO A 88 -10.87 -11.87 8.22
C PRO A 88 -12.28 -11.39 7.85
N GLY A 89 -12.86 -10.47 8.64
CA GLY A 89 -14.14 -9.83 8.36
C GLY A 89 -14.08 -8.72 7.31
N GLY A 90 -12.90 -8.34 6.84
CA GLY A 90 -12.72 -7.30 5.83
C GLY A 90 -12.91 -5.88 6.35
N MET A 91 -12.87 -5.65 7.68
CA MET A 91 -13.13 -4.33 8.26
C MET A 91 -11.90 -3.42 8.32
N TRP A 92 -10.70 -3.98 8.30
CA TRP A 92 -9.47 -3.20 8.40
C TRP A 92 -8.25 -3.89 7.81
N VAL A 93 -7.22 -3.09 7.51
CA VAL A 93 -5.88 -3.56 7.17
C VAL A 93 -4.81 -2.79 7.93
N ARG A 94 -3.69 -3.46 8.23
CA ARG A 94 -2.48 -2.85 8.79
C ARG A 94 -1.40 -2.82 7.71
N THR A 95 -0.95 -1.61 7.39
CA THR A 95 0.24 -1.38 6.54
C THR A 95 1.50 -1.33 7.39
N LEU A 96 2.66 -0.87 6.89
CA LEU A 96 3.83 -0.64 7.74
C LEU A 96 3.62 0.52 8.74
N SER A 97 2.92 1.58 8.33
CA SER A 97 2.86 2.82 9.13
C SER A 97 1.53 3.08 9.86
N ARG A 98 0.43 2.45 9.45
CA ARG A 98 -0.89 2.68 10.06
C ARG A 98 -1.90 1.57 9.78
N PHE A 99 -2.96 1.58 10.57
CA PHE A 99 -4.24 0.93 10.26
C PHE A 99 -5.04 1.78 9.27
N TYR A 100 -5.82 1.11 8.44
CA TYR A 100 -6.89 1.69 7.64
C TYR A 100 -8.18 0.94 7.98
N ALA A 101 -9.26 1.70 8.21
CA ALA A 101 -10.60 1.13 8.20
C ALA A 101 -11.03 0.93 6.75
N LEU A 102 -11.55 -0.24 6.41
CA LEU A 102 -12.00 -0.55 5.07
C LEU A 102 -13.47 -0.14 4.90
N GLY A 103 -13.74 0.60 3.82
CA GLY A 103 -15.09 0.93 3.37
C GLY A 103 -15.62 -0.15 2.42
N ARG A 104 -16.18 0.28 1.29
CA ARG A 104 -16.64 -0.62 0.24
C ARG A 104 -15.45 -1.10 -0.59
N PRO A 105 -15.41 -2.38 -0.99
CA PRO A 105 -14.49 -2.81 -2.03
C PRO A 105 -14.83 -2.12 -3.36
N GLY A 106 -13.81 -1.87 -4.18
CA GLY A 106 -13.98 -1.45 -5.56
C GLY A 106 -14.57 -2.58 -6.41
N ASP A 107 -15.03 -2.26 -7.62
CA ASP A 107 -15.62 -3.24 -8.52
C ASP A 107 -14.55 -4.06 -9.29
N ASP A 108 -14.99 -5.10 -10.01
CA ASP A 108 -14.07 -5.92 -10.81
C ASP A 108 -13.44 -5.14 -11.97
N HIS A 109 -14.04 -4.03 -12.41
CA HIS A 109 -13.48 -3.17 -13.46
C HIS A 109 -12.25 -2.41 -12.93
N ASP A 110 -12.30 -1.93 -11.70
CA ASP A 110 -11.17 -1.30 -11.02
C ASP A 110 -9.99 -2.27 -10.82
N ARG A 111 -10.27 -3.58 -10.68
CA ARG A 111 -9.22 -4.62 -10.63
C ARG A 111 -8.50 -4.78 -11.96
N ILE A 112 -9.23 -4.70 -13.09
CA ILE A 112 -8.64 -4.78 -14.43
C ILE A 112 -7.74 -3.56 -14.70
N LEU A 113 -8.16 -2.35 -14.31
CA LEU A 113 -7.33 -1.13 -14.43
C LEU A 113 -6.02 -1.25 -13.63
N THR A 114 -6.12 -1.83 -12.44
CA THR A 114 -4.97 -2.11 -11.56
C THR A 114 -4.01 -3.12 -12.20
N SER A 115 -4.54 -4.18 -12.84
CA SER A 115 -3.73 -5.14 -13.62
C SER A 115 -3.14 -4.51 -14.88
N ALA A 116 -3.85 -3.61 -15.55
CA ALA A 116 -3.37 -2.93 -16.74
C ALA A 116 -2.18 -2.00 -16.41
N MET A 117 -2.23 -1.27 -15.29
CA MET A 117 -1.10 -0.48 -14.78
C MET A 117 0.17 -1.33 -14.56
N MET A 118 0.05 -2.62 -14.23
CA MET A 118 1.20 -3.52 -14.10
C MET A 118 1.83 -3.90 -15.45
N THR A 119 1.04 -3.96 -16.51
CA THR A 119 1.53 -4.27 -17.86
C THR A 119 2.12 -3.08 -18.62
N PHE A 120 1.75 -1.84 -18.25
CA PHE A 120 2.26 -0.63 -18.90
C PHE A 120 3.64 -0.19 -18.38
N ASP A 121 4.10 -0.68 -17.22
CA ASP A 121 5.43 -0.34 -16.66
C ASP A 121 6.55 -1.25 -17.20
N GLU A 122 6.25 -2.23 -18.05
CA GLU A 122 7.24 -3.17 -18.61
C GLU A 122 7.60 -2.92 -20.09
N ARG A 123 6.98 -1.94 -20.76
CA ARG A 123 7.27 -1.60 -22.16
C ARG A 123 7.06 -0.11 -22.41
N ASP A 124 8.05 0.71 -22.11
CA ASP A 124 8.28 2.01 -22.75
C ASP A 124 9.73 2.44 -22.47
N ASP A 125 10.65 1.72 -23.11
CA ASP A 125 12.06 2.09 -23.26
C ASP A 125 12.52 1.73 -24.69
N ASP A 126 11.68 1.90 -25.73
CA ASP A 126 12.15 1.94 -27.13
C ASP A 126 11.16 2.56 -28.13
N ASP A 127 10.78 3.81 -27.92
CA ASP A 127 10.05 4.57 -28.94
C ASP A 127 10.92 5.76 -29.38
N GLY A 128 11.93 5.43 -30.19
CA GLY A 128 12.58 6.40 -31.07
C GLY A 128 11.54 7.02 -32.00
N TRP A 129 11.00 8.17 -31.60
CA TRP A 129 10.16 9.00 -32.45
C TRP A 129 10.94 9.40 -33.72
N PRO A 130 10.43 9.13 -34.94
CA PRO A 130 11.02 9.72 -36.12
C PRO A 130 10.71 11.22 -36.09
N GLU A 131 11.77 12.04 -36.08
CA GLU A 131 11.66 13.46 -36.37
C GLU A 131 11.08 13.62 -37.79
N ASN A 132 9.88 14.19 -37.87
CA ASN A 132 9.37 14.74 -39.12
C ASN A 132 10.29 15.90 -39.51
N GLY A 133 11.02 15.73 -40.61
CA GLY A 133 11.77 16.79 -41.29
C GLY A 133 11.36 16.87 -42.76
N ASP A 134 10.73 17.99 -43.08
CA ASP A 134 10.40 18.62 -44.38
C ASP A 134 10.75 17.91 -45.71
#